data_AF-A0A117M4X2-F1
#
_entry.id   AF-A0A117M4X2-F1
#
_cell.length_a   1.000
_cell.length_b   1.000
_cell.length_c   1.000
_cell.angle_alpha   90.00
_cell.angle_beta   90.00
_cell.angle_gamma   90.00
#
_symmetry.space_group_name_H-M   'P 1'
#
loop_
_entity.id
_entity.type
_entity.pdbx_description
1 polymer ?
#
loop_
_entity_poly.entity_id
_entity_poly.type
_entity_poly.pdbx_seq_one_letter_code
_entity_poly.pdbx_strand_id
1 'polypeptide(L)'
;ELEVIRDGAGNRLCVCGMENVDPMGIHTGDSIVVAPVLTLSDGQWQRLRFAAFRIVDELEIIGACNVQFALSPDAGEYAGDRCGKRPF
;
A
#
# COMPACT_ATOMS: atom_id res chain seq x y z
N GLU A 1 -3.21 -2.69 1.83
CA GLU A 1 -1.81 -2.87 1.38
C GLU A 1 -1.69 -2.51 -0.11
N LEU A 2 -0.53 -2.01 -0.53
CA LEU A 2 -0.23 -1.66 -1.92
C LEU A 2 1.04 -2.37 -2.39
N GLU A 3 0.94 -3.09 -3.49
CA GLU A 3 2.08 -3.70 -4.18
C GLU A 3 2.62 -2.73 -5.23
N VAL A 4 3.85 -2.27 -5.03
CA VAL A 4 4.49 -1.28 -5.89
C VAL A 4 5.76 -1.86 -6.49
N ILE A 5 5.94 -1.65 -7.80
CA ILE A 5 7.20 -1.93 -8.49
C ILE A 5 7.80 -0.60 -8.93
N ARG A 6 9.10 -0.43 -8.69
CA ARG A 6 9.90 0.69 -9.20
C ARG A 6 11.14 0.16 -9.92
N ASP A 7 11.42 0.70 -11.10
CA ASP A 7 12.63 0.37 -11.86
C ASP A 7 13.78 1.35 -11.59
N GLY A 8 14.97 1.04 -12.11
CA GLY A 8 16.15 1.90 -11.99
C GLY A 8 16.08 3.21 -12.79
N ALA A 9 15.09 3.36 -13.68
CA ALA A 9 14.84 4.61 -14.40
C ALA A 9 13.86 5.53 -13.67
N GLY A 10 13.32 5.09 -12.52
CA GLY A 10 12.35 5.84 -11.72
C GLY A 10 10.90 5.65 -12.19
N ASN A 11 10.63 4.73 -13.12
CA ASN A 11 9.26 4.36 -13.45
C ASN A 11 8.66 3.55 -12.28
N ARG A 12 7.40 3.82 -11.97
CA ARG A 12 6.71 3.23 -10.82
C ARG A 12 5.28 2.83 -11.17
N LEU A 13 4.89 1.64 -10.73
CA LEU A 13 3.56 1.08 -10.96
C LEU A 13 3.01 0.52 -9.65
N CYS A 14 1.75 0.81 -9.36
CA CYS A 14 0.99 0.10 -8.33
C CYS A 14 0.32 -1.09 -9.01
N VAL A 15 0.80 -2.31 -8.72
CA VAL A 15 0.35 -3.56 -9.35
C VAL A 15 -0.97 -4.02 -8.77
N CYS A 16 -1.12 -3.96 -7.45
CA CYS A 16 -2.30 -4.42 -6.74
C CYS A 16 -2.58 -3.56 -5.51
N GLY A 17 -3.86 -3.31 -5.24
CA GLY A 17 -4.34 -2.78 -3.97
C GLY A 17 -5.17 -3.84 -3.26
N MET A 18 -4.83 -4.10 -2.01
CA MET A 18 -5.47 -5.10 -1.17
C MET A 18 -6.10 -4.44 0.06
N GLU A 19 -7.29 -4.88 0.43
CA GLU A 19 -8.02 -4.40 1.60
C GLU A 19 -8.18 -5.55 2.61
N ASN A 20 -7.83 -5.28 3.86
CA ASN A 20 -8.09 -6.23 4.94
C ASN A 20 -9.56 -6.08 5.37
N VAL A 21 -10.30 -7.19 5.36
CA VAL A 21 -11.68 -7.23 5.88
C VAL A 21 -11.68 -7.14 7.40
N ASP A 22 -10.66 -7.75 8.03
CA ASP A 22 -10.46 -7.68 9.46
C ASP A 22 -9.80 -6.34 9.85
N PRO A 23 -10.20 -5.74 10.98
CA PRO A 23 -9.65 -4.47 11.43
C PRO A 23 -8.16 -4.59 11.81
N MET A 24 -7.46 -3.45 11.78
CA MET A 24 -6.05 -3.36 12.20
C MET A 24 -5.85 -3.93 13.61
N GLY A 25 -4.84 -4.79 13.77
CA GLY A 25 -4.51 -5.48 15.02
C GLY A 25 -4.43 -7.00 14.89
N ILE A 26 -4.99 -7.56 13.82
CA ILE A 26 -4.76 -8.95 13.41
C ILE A 26 -3.57 -8.99 12.44
N HIS A 27 -2.73 -10.01 12.54
CA HIS A 27 -1.59 -10.17 11.63
C HIS A 27 -2.11 -10.33 10.19
N THR A 28 -1.52 -9.64 9.22
CA THR A 28 -2.02 -9.63 7.83
C THR A 28 -2.02 -11.01 7.18
N GLY A 29 -1.22 -11.96 7.70
CA GLY A 29 -1.24 -13.37 7.28
C GLY A 29 -2.43 -14.19 7.80
N ASP A 30 -3.12 -13.71 8.84
CA ASP A 30 -4.29 -14.36 9.45
C ASP A 30 -5.61 -13.64 9.09
N SER A 31 -5.52 -12.48 8.43
CA SER A 31 -6.67 -11.70 7.98
C SER A 31 -7.23 -12.19 6.65
N ILE A 32 -8.55 -12.05 6.48
CA ILE A 32 -9.17 -12.17 5.17
C ILE A 32 -8.85 -10.90 4.38
N VAL A 33 -8.18 -11.08 3.25
CA VAL A 33 -7.76 -9.98 2.37
C VAL A 33 -8.48 -10.08 1.04
N VAL A 34 -8.95 -8.94 0.52
CA VAL A 34 -9.62 -8.85 -0.78
C VAL A 34 -8.83 -7.96 -1.74
N ALA A 35 -8.91 -8.29 -3.04
CA ALA A 35 -8.35 -7.50 -4.13
C ALA A 35 -9.35 -7.41 -5.29
N PRO A 36 -9.55 -6.22 -5.91
CA PRO A 36 -9.00 -4.92 -5.54
C PRO A 36 -9.66 -4.35 -4.27
N VAL A 37 -9.16 -3.20 -3.79
CA VAL A 37 -9.83 -2.38 -2.75
C VAL A 37 -11.27 -2.06 -3.14
N LEU A 38 -12.19 -2.14 -2.17
CA LEU A 38 -13.64 -2.03 -2.39
C LEU A 38 -14.24 -0.78 -1.76
N THR A 39 -13.76 -0.36 -0.59
CA THR A 39 -14.43 0.68 0.23
C THR A 39 -13.83 2.08 0.06
N LEU A 40 -12.70 2.21 -0.65
CA LEU A 40 -12.02 3.48 -0.86
C LEU A 40 -12.67 4.29 -1.98
N SER A 41 -12.93 5.57 -1.72
CA SER A 41 -13.19 6.53 -2.81
C SER A 41 -11.96 6.68 -3.70
N ASP A 42 -12.14 7.07 -4.97
CA ASP A 42 -11.02 7.34 -5.87
C ASP A 42 -10.03 8.35 -5.27
N GLY A 43 -10.54 9.42 -4.63
CA GLY A 43 -9.69 10.40 -3.95
C GLY A 43 -8.83 9.80 -2.84
N GLN A 44 -9.37 8.88 -2.03
CA GLN A 44 -8.59 8.16 -1.01
C GLN A 44 -7.57 7.21 -1.65
N TRP A 45 -8.00 6.45 -2.66
CA TRP A 45 -7.14 5.53 -3.40
C TRP A 45 -5.93 6.24 -4.02
N GLN A 46 -6.14 7.34 -4.74
CA GLN A 46 -5.04 8.10 -5.34
C GLN A 46 -4.10 8.65 -4.26
N ARG A 47 -4.61 9.14 -3.12
CA ARG A 47 -3.77 9.62 -2.00
C ARG A 47 -2.85 8.51 -1.47
N LEU A 48 -3.38 7.33 -1.19
CA LEU A 48 -2.59 6.19 -0.72
C LEU A 48 -1.58 5.73 -1.77
N ARG A 49 -1.98 5.69 -3.05
CA ARG A 49 -1.11 5.34 -4.16
C ARG A 49 0.07 6.31 -4.29
N PHE A 50 -0.19 7.62 -4.24
CA PHE A 50 0.88 8.63 -4.27
C PHE A 50 1.77 8.57 -3.03
N ALA A 51 1.20 8.29 -1.86
CA ALA A 51 1.99 8.09 -0.64
C ALA A 51 2.94 6.89 -0.76
N ALA A 52 2.46 5.75 -1.29
CA ALA A 52 3.30 4.57 -1.52
C ALA A 52 4.43 4.85 -2.50
N PHE A 53 4.13 5.57 -3.58
CA PHE A 53 5.13 5.99 -4.53
C PHE A 53 6.22 6.88 -3.90
N ARG A 54 5.83 7.85 -3.05
CA ARG A 54 6.80 8.68 -2.32
C ARG A 54 7.67 7.86 -1.38
N ILE A 55 7.10 6.89 -0.67
CA ILE A 55 7.86 6.00 0.24
C ILE A 55 8.88 5.17 -0.54
N VAL A 56 8.47 4.59 -1.66
CA VAL A 56 9.34 3.74 -2.51
C VAL A 56 10.46 4.55 -3.16
N ASP A 57 10.19 5.82 -3.52
CA ASP A 57 11.22 6.73 -4.04
C ASP A 57 12.22 7.15 -2.95
N GLU A 58 11.75 7.53 -1.76
CA GLU A 58 12.61 7.96 -0.64
C GLU A 58 13.50 6.83 -0.14
N LEU A 59 13.01 5.59 -0.20
CA LEU A 59 13.78 4.38 0.15
C LEU A 59 14.64 3.86 -1.02
N GLU A 60 14.63 4.55 -2.16
CA GLU A 60 15.38 4.21 -3.39
C GLU A 60 15.20 2.74 -3.81
N ILE A 61 14.00 2.19 -3.62
CA ILE A 61 13.74 0.79 -3.93
C ILE A 61 13.79 0.58 -5.44
N ILE A 62 14.56 -0.43 -5.86
CA ILE A 62 14.56 -1.00 -7.20
C ILE A 62 14.06 -2.43 -7.06
N GLY A 63 12.94 -2.73 -7.72
CA GLY A 63 12.18 -3.97 -7.57
C GLY A 63 10.80 -3.75 -6.95
N ALA A 64 10.29 -4.75 -6.23
CA ALA A 64 8.96 -4.73 -5.62
C ALA A 64 9.04 -4.37 -4.13
N CYS A 65 8.14 -3.50 -3.66
CA CYS A 65 7.83 -3.31 -2.24
C CYS A 65 6.32 -3.51 -2.01
N ASN A 66 6.00 -4.14 -0.88
CA ASN A 66 4.68 -4.08 -0.29
C ASN A 66 4.63 -2.93 0.74
N VAL A 67 3.73 -1.96 0.53
CA VAL A 67 3.51 -0.83 1.43
C VAL A 67 2.15 -0.98 2.14
N GLN A 68 2.16 -0.99 3.47
CA GLN A 68 0.98 -1.13 4.31
C GLN A 68 0.61 0.21 4.94
N PHE A 69 -0.69 0.51 4.92
CA PHE A 69 -1.28 1.73 5.48
C PHE A 69 -2.42 1.36 6.42
N ALA A 70 -2.54 2.11 7.51
CA ALA A 70 -3.74 2.16 8.34
C ALA A 70 -4.54 3.41 7.97
N LEU A 71 -5.80 3.25 7.57
CA LEU A 71 -6.69 4.36 7.24
C LEU A 71 -7.79 4.46 8.30
N SER A 72 -7.99 5.67 8.84
CA SER A 72 -9.12 5.96 9.73
C SER A 72 -10.42 6.04 8.93
N PRO A 73 -11.48 5.31 9.33
CA PRO A 73 -12.76 5.30 8.61
C PRO A 73 -13.48 6.65 8.64
N ASP A 74 -13.30 7.43 9.71
CA ASP A 74 -14.13 8.61 9.98
C ASP A 74 -13.48 9.93 9.56
N ALA A 75 -12.15 9.99 9.56
CA ALA A 75 -11.39 11.23 9.33
C ALA A 75 -10.67 11.26 7.97
N GLY A 76 -10.58 10.13 7.26
CA GLY A 76 -9.80 10.01 6.02
C GLY A 76 -8.28 10.19 6.22
N GLU A 77 -7.84 10.29 7.47
CA GLU A 77 -6.44 10.30 7.90
C GLU A 77 -5.85 8.91 7.73
N TYR A 78 -4.63 8.82 7.21
CA TYR A 78 -3.90 7.55 7.08
C TYR A 78 -2.51 7.67 7.70
N ALA A 79 -2.03 6.56 8.24
CA ALA A 79 -0.65 6.39 8.69
C ALA A 79 0.03 5.28 7.88
N GLY A 80 1.31 5.47 7.55
CA GLY A 80 2.14 4.38 7.04
C GLY A 80 2.49 3.43 8.18
N ASP A 81 2.26 2.13 7.98
CA ASP A 81 2.59 1.09 8.96
C ASP A 81 3.96 0.46 8.63
N ARG A 82 4.14 -0.01 7.39
CA ARG A 82 5.35 -0.73 6.96
C ARG A 82 5.59 -0.61 5.45
N CYS A 83 6.86 -0.56 5.00
CA CYS A 83 7.25 -0.96 3.63
C CYS A 83 8.26 -2.10 3.73
N GLY A 84 7.95 -3.22 3.08
CA GLY A 84 8.82 -4.38 2.97
C GLY A 84 9.26 -4.57 1.53
N LYS A 85 10.57 -4.46 1.26
CA LYS A 85 11.15 -4.85 -0.03
C LYS A 85 11.03 -6.37 -0.18
N ARG A 86 10.47 -6.82 -1.30
CA ARG A 86 10.39 -8.26 -1.57
C ARG A 86 11.67 -8.76 -2.25
N PRO A 87 12.22 -9.90 -1.81
CA PRO A 87 13.21 -10.59 -2.62
C PRO A 87 12.53 -11.05 -3.91
N PHE A 88 13.14 -10.70 -5.03
CA PHE A 88 12.92 -11.40 -6.29
C PHE A 88 13.92 -12.55 -6.39
#